data_AF-A0A9J9HAZ3-F1
#
_entry.id   AF-A0A9J9HAZ3-F1
#
_cell.length_a   1.000
_cell.length_b   1.000
_cell.length_c   1.000
_cell.angle_alpha   90.00
_cell.angle_beta   90.00
_cell.angle_gamma   90.00
#
_symmetry.space_group_name_H-M   'P 1'
#
loop_
_entity.id
_entity.type
_entity.pdbx_description
1 polymer ?
#
loop_
_entity_poly.entity_id
_entity_poly.type
_entity_poly.pdbx_seq_one_letter_code
_entity_poly.pdbx_strand_id
1 'polypeptide(L)'
;MIGAAVALMLAAAAPAAPDPAAVDAFLRRAGAATGAPVRIDMTRTMGRNQDISRKITEQVLAGEKRATLAREAEFVEKGWPLPRPGQIVLVYDFDGKPSFLYRVVAAQVLPLGSVAPWHLMTESPALRDLSAWRKAHLGLWKDAIAGMSPDEVEHMPVVWTRFEPVYPAASPPR
;
A
#
# COMPACT_ATOMS: atom_id res chain seq x y z
N MET A 1 30.10 -37.32 -12.20
CA MET A 1 30.15 -35.85 -12.01
C MET A 1 28.84 -35.24 -12.50
N ILE A 2 27.77 -35.28 -11.69
CA ILE A 2 26.58 -34.44 -11.90
C ILE A 2 26.04 -34.10 -10.51
N GLY A 3 26.43 -32.95 -9.98
CA GLY A 3 25.83 -32.39 -8.78
C GLY A 3 24.59 -31.60 -9.18
N ALA A 4 23.41 -32.10 -8.86
CA ALA A 4 22.18 -31.35 -9.00
C ALA A 4 22.13 -30.29 -7.89
N ALA A 5 22.44 -29.04 -8.24
CA ALA A 5 22.18 -27.90 -7.39
C ALA A 5 20.66 -27.65 -7.34
N VAL A 6 20.03 -28.08 -6.26
CA VAL A 6 18.66 -27.64 -5.92
C VAL A 6 18.76 -26.17 -5.54
N ALA A 7 18.42 -25.30 -6.49
CA ALA A 7 18.22 -23.87 -6.22
C ALA A 7 16.97 -23.75 -5.33
N LEU A 8 17.20 -23.59 -4.02
CA LEU A 8 16.17 -23.22 -3.06
C LEU A 8 15.71 -21.80 -3.40
N MET A 9 14.66 -21.67 -4.21
CA MET A 9 13.94 -20.41 -4.33
C MET A 9 13.34 -20.08 -2.96
N LEU A 10 13.95 -19.14 -2.22
CA LEU A 10 13.28 -18.53 -1.08
C LEU A 10 12.01 -17.86 -1.60
N ALA A 11 10.86 -18.43 -1.26
CA ALA A 11 9.59 -17.74 -1.39
C ALA A 11 9.72 -16.39 -0.66
N ALA A 12 9.29 -15.30 -1.30
CA ALA A 12 9.19 -14.02 -0.62
C ALA A 12 8.31 -14.20 0.62
N ALA A 13 8.82 -13.80 1.80
CA ALA A 13 8.07 -13.92 3.04
C ALA A 13 6.71 -13.22 2.89
N ALA A 14 5.63 -13.90 3.27
CA ALA A 14 4.33 -13.27 3.39
C ALA A 14 4.33 -12.36 4.63
N PRO A 15 3.59 -11.24 4.62
CA PRO A 15 3.41 -10.45 5.84
C PRO A 15 2.76 -11.31 6.93
N ALA A 16 3.13 -11.09 8.18
CA ALA A 16 2.54 -11.83 9.29
C ALA A 16 1.05 -11.49 9.45
N ALA A 17 0.27 -12.47 9.90
CA ALA A 17 -1.14 -12.24 10.23
C ALA A 17 -1.25 -11.26 11.42
N PRO A 18 -2.23 -10.34 11.40
CA PRO A 18 -2.40 -9.38 12.49
C PRO A 18 -2.87 -10.06 13.78
N ASP A 19 -2.27 -9.67 14.91
CA ASP A 19 -2.72 -10.07 16.24
C ASP A 19 -3.98 -9.29 16.65
N PRO A 20 -5.14 -9.95 16.86
CA PRO A 20 -6.38 -9.27 17.25
C PRO A 20 -6.24 -8.42 18.52
N ALA A 21 -5.47 -8.86 19.52
CA ALA A 21 -5.29 -8.11 20.76
C ALA A 21 -4.51 -6.80 20.51
N ALA A 22 -3.50 -6.85 19.65
CA ALA A 22 -2.75 -5.67 19.23
C ALA A 22 -3.63 -4.68 18.44
N VAL A 23 -4.51 -5.19 17.57
CA VAL A 23 -5.51 -4.38 16.84
C VAL A 23 -6.44 -3.65 17.80
N ASP A 24 -7.04 -4.37 18.75
CA ASP A 24 -7.97 -3.78 19.71
C ASP A 24 -7.28 -2.72 20.57
N ALA A 25 -6.07 -2.99 21.03
CA ALA A 25 -5.29 -2.02 21.79
C ALA A 25 -4.96 -0.77 20.95
N PHE A 26 -4.65 -0.95 19.67
CA PHE A 26 -4.39 0.17 18.75
C PHE A 26 -5.64 1.01 18.50
N LEU A 27 -6.79 0.38 18.24
CA LEU A 27 -8.07 1.07 18.01
C LEU A 27 -8.55 1.82 19.26
N ARG A 28 -8.33 1.29 20.47
CA ARG A 28 -8.60 2.02 21.72
C ARG A 28 -7.77 3.28 21.83
N ARG A 29 -6.46 3.21 21.55
CA ARG A 29 -5.58 4.40 21.56
C ARG A 29 -5.99 5.41 20.49
N ALA A 30 -6.32 4.94 19.29
CA ALA A 30 -6.82 5.79 18.22
C ALA A 30 -8.11 6.50 18.63
N GLY A 31 -9.04 5.79 19.26
CA GLY A 31 -10.30 6.38 19.72
C GLY A 31 -10.11 7.41 20.83
N ALA A 32 -9.22 7.14 21.78
CA ALA A 32 -8.84 8.11 22.81
C ALA A 32 -8.20 9.37 22.22
N ALA A 33 -7.31 9.23 21.24
CA ALA A 33 -6.63 10.34 20.59
C ALA A 33 -7.54 11.17 19.66
N THR A 34 -8.57 10.56 19.07
CA THR A 34 -9.51 11.22 18.15
C THR A 34 -10.81 11.67 18.83
N GLY A 35 -11.02 11.31 20.09
CA GLY A 35 -12.20 11.67 20.87
C GLY A 35 -13.45 10.82 20.61
N ALA A 36 -13.36 9.75 19.79
CA ALA A 36 -14.47 8.85 19.51
C ALA A 36 -13.97 7.45 19.07
N PRO A 37 -14.74 6.37 19.29
CA PRO A 37 -14.38 5.05 18.76
C PRO A 37 -14.15 5.06 17.25
N VAL A 38 -13.05 4.44 16.80
CA VAL A 38 -12.72 4.30 15.37
C VAL A 38 -13.27 2.97 14.85
N ARG A 39 -14.11 3.05 13.83
CA ARG A 39 -14.55 1.88 13.04
C ARG A 39 -13.67 1.74 11.80
N ILE A 40 -13.14 0.55 11.57
CA ILE A 40 -12.37 0.20 10.37
C ILE A 40 -13.30 -0.43 9.33
N ASP A 41 -13.13 -0.06 8.06
CA ASP A 41 -13.84 -0.64 6.93
C ASP A 41 -13.02 -1.72 6.22
N MET A 42 -11.69 -1.62 6.31
CA MET A 42 -10.75 -2.51 5.64
C MET A 42 -9.43 -2.54 6.41
N THR A 43 -8.71 -3.65 6.25
CA THR A 43 -7.32 -3.75 6.67
C THR A 43 -6.42 -4.10 5.49
N ARG A 44 -5.17 -3.65 5.51
CA ARG A 44 -4.18 -4.02 4.49
C ARG A 44 -2.75 -3.91 5.02
N THR A 45 -1.81 -4.50 4.29
CA THR A 45 -0.38 -4.22 4.46
C THR A 45 0.05 -3.17 3.42
N MET A 46 1.07 -2.39 3.76
CA MET A 46 1.79 -1.55 2.80
C MET A 46 3.30 -1.75 2.97
N GLY A 47 3.98 -2.04 1.86
CA GLY A 47 5.38 -2.45 1.85
C GLY A 47 5.55 -3.96 1.67
N ARG A 48 6.68 -4.36 1.09
CA ARG A 48 6.98 -5.77 0.72
C ARG A 48 8.01 -6.44 1.63
N ASN A 49 8.51 -5.69 2.61
CA ASN A 49 9.40 -6.15 3.67
C ASN A 49 9.31 -5.16 4.85
N GLN A 50 9.97 -5.48 5.95
CA GLN A 50 9.96 -4.69 7.17
C GLN A 50 10.48 -3.26 6.94
N ASP A 51 11.59 -3.10 6.25
CA ASP A 51 12.23 -1.79 6.01
C ASP A 51 11.35 -0.87 5.18
N ILE A 52 10.74 -1.38 4.11
CA ILE A 52 9.85 -0.59 3.25
C ILE A 52 8.57 -0.23 4.01
N SER A 53 8.01 -1.15 4.79
CA SER A 53 6.78 -0.88 5.57
C SER A 53 7.02 0.19 6.63
N ARG A 54 8.16 0.11 7.33
CA ARG A 54 8.62 1.15 8.26
C ARG A 54 8.79 2.48 7.54
N LYS A 55 9.47 2.50 6.39
CA LYS A 55 9.72 3.72 5.64
C LYS A 55 8.45 4.39 5.12
N ILE A 56 7.49 3.59 4.67
CA ILE A 56 6.16 4.08 4.27
C ILE A 56 5.46 4.73 5.45
N THR A 57 5.48 4.08 6.62
CA THR A 57 4.86 4.63 7.84
C THR A 57 5.49 5.96 8.22
N GLU A 58 6.82 6.06 8.23
CA GLU A 58 7.54 7.31 8.48
C GLU A 58 7.12 8.43 7.52
N GLN A 59 7.04 8.15 6.22
CA GLN A 59 6.66 9.13 5.20
C GLN A 59 5.20 9.60 5.34
N VAL A 60 4.30 8.69 5.73
CA VAL A 60 2.90 9.03 5.99
C VAL A 60 2.81 9.96 7.21
N LEU A 61 3.48 9.61 8.31
CA LEU A 61 3.45 10.41 9.54
C LEU A 61 4.21 11.74 9.40
N ALA A 62 5.21 11.81 8.54
CA ALA A 62 5.89 13.05 8.17
C ALA A 62 5.07 13.96 7.22
N GLY A 63 3.90 13.49 6.77
CA GLY A 63 3.02 14.23 5.86
C GLY A 63 3.46 14.21 4.39
N GLU A 64 4.48 13.41 4.06
CA GLU A 64 5.08 13.32 2.72
C GLU A 64 4.35 12.34 1.80
N LYS A 65 3.84 11.22 2.35
CA LYS A 65 3.07 10.24 1.59
C LYS A 65 1.59 10.29 1.96
N ARG A 66 0.78 10.46 0.93
CA ARG A 66 -0.63 10.84 1.01
C ARG A 66 -1.45 10.29 -0.16
N ALA A 67 -0.80 9.69 -1.16
CA ALA A 67 -1.40 8.86 -2.19
C ALA A 67 -0.73 7.48 -2.25
N THR A 68 -1.42 6.52 -2.86
CA THR A 68 -0.90 5.19 -3.18
C THR A 68 -1.50 4.69 -4.49
N LEU A 69 -0.78 3.82 -5.19
CA LEU A 69 -1.27 3.07 -6.34
C LEU A 69 -1.06 1.57 -6.11
N ALA A 70 -1.94 0.74 -6.69
CA ALA A 70 -1.83 -0.73 -6.71
C ALA A 70 -2.51 -1.27 -7.97
N ARG A 71 -2.21 -2.50 -8.40
CA ARG A 71 -3.00 -3.13 -9.47
C ARG A 71 -4.43 -3.35 -8.98
N GLU A 72 -5.42 -3.19 -9.84
CA GLU A 72 -6.81 -3.54 -9.49
C GLU A 72 -6.94 -5.02 -9.10
N ALA A 73 -6.22 -5.89 -9.82
CA ALA A 73 -6.19 -7.32 -9.53
C ALA A 73 -5.77 -7.65 -8.09
N GLU A 74 -4.92 -6.85 -7.44
CA GLU A 74 -4.52 -7.08 -6.04
C GLU A 74 -5.71 -6.99 -5.07
N PHE A 75 -6.73 -6.19 -5.40
CA PHE A 75 -7.93 -6.09 -4.58
C PHE A 75 -8.75 -7.37 -4.66
N VAL A 76 -8.88 -7.94 -5.85
CA VAL A 76 -9.56 -9.23 -6.07
C VAL A 76 -8.79 -10.37 -5.41
N GLU A 77 -7.48 -10.46 -5.68
CA GLU A 77 -6.56 -11.48 -5.14
C GLU A 77 -6.60 -11.54 -3.60
N LYS A 78 -6.81 -10.39 -2.93
CA LYS A 78 -6.79 -10.27 -1.47
C LYS A 78 -8.17 -10.13 -0.84
N GLY A 79 -9.25 -10.21 -1.64
CA GLY A 79 -10.62 -10.01 -1.16
C GLY A 79 -10.87 -8.61 -0.57
N TRP A 80 -10.10 -7.61 -1.01
CA TRP A 80 -10.25 -6.23 -0.59
C TRP A 80 -11.31 -5.51 -1.43
N PRO A 81 -12.20 -4.71 -0.82
CA PRO A 81 -13.06 -3.83 -1.59
C PRO A 81 -12.22 -2.74 -2.28
N LEU A 82 -12.66 -2.30 -3.46
CA LEU A 82 -12.09 -1.09 -4.06
C LEU A 82 -12.29 0.12 -3.11
N PRO A 83 -11.29 1.01 -3.01
CA PRO A 83 -11.30 2.12 -2.08
C PRO A 83 -12.38 3.13 -2.49
N ARG A 84 -13.12 3.63 -1.49
CA ARG A 84 -14.17 4.64 -1.64
C ARG A 84 -13.97 5.78 -0.65
N PRO A 85 -14.26 7.03 -1.04
CA PRO A 85 -14.20 8.16 -0.12
C PRO A 85 -14.93 7.90 1.20
N GLY A 86 -14.30 8.28 2.31
CA GLY A 86 -14.80 8.11 3.66
C GLY A 86 -14.35 6.83 4.36
N GLN A 87 -13.93 5.79 3.63
CA GLN A 87 -13.48 4.53 4.23
C GLN A 87 -12.26 4.72 5.13
N ILE A 88 -12.29 4.08 6.29
CA ILE A 88 -11.18 4.00 7.23
C ILE A 88 -10.44 2.69 7.01
N VAL A 89 -9.15 2.80 6.71
CA VAL A 89 -8.28 1.65 6.46
C VAL A 89 -7.22 1.56 7.55
N LEU A 90 -7.14 0.40 8.18
CA LEU A 90 -6.04 0.07 9.09
C LEU A 90 -4.89 -0.57 8.29
N VAL A 91 -3.70 0.02 8.41
CA VAL A 91 -2.48 -0.50 7.81
C VAL A 91 -1.66 -1.25 8.84
N TYR A 92 -1.26 -2.47 8.49
CA TYR A 92 -0.25 -3.25 9.21
C TYR A 92 1.12 -3.08 8.57
N ASP A 93 2.17 -3.14 9.39
CA ASP A 93 3.52 -3.35 8.89
C ASP A 93 3.70 -4.80 8.42
N PHE A 94 4.89 -5.09 7.91
CA PHE A 94 5.23 -6.42 7.43
C PHE A 94 5.22 -7.50 8.54
N ASP A 95 5.42 -7.10 9.79
CA ASP A 95 5.44 -7.98 10.96
C ASP A 95 4.04 -8.17 11.57
N GLY A 96 2.99 -7.70 10.88
CA GLY A 96 1.59 -7.83 11.31
C GLY A 96 1.17 -6.85 12.41
N LYS A 97 1.99 -5.84 12.71
CA LYS A 97 1.68 -4.85 13.75
C LYS A 97 0.89 -3.68 13.18
N PRO A 98 -0.19 -3.23 13.85
CA PRO A 98 -0.91 -2.01 13.49
C PRO A 98 0.03 -0.81 13.43
N SER A 99 0.12 -0.17 12.26
CA SER A 99 1.04 0.95 12.00
C SER A 99 0.32 2.30 12.00
N PHE A 100 -0.67 2.46 11.12
CA PHE A 100 -1.45 3.69 11.02
C PHE A 100 -2.85 3.43 10.45
N LEU A 101 -3.76 4.36 10.71
CA LEU A 101 -5.08 4.47 10.12
C LEU A 101 -5.07 5.62 9.12
N TYR A 102 -5.73 5.43 7.99
CA TYR A 102 -6.02 6.53 7.07
C TYR A 102 -7.49 6.52 6.65
N ARG A 103 -7.97 7.69 6.23
CA ARG A 103 -9.26 7.87 5.57
C ARG A 103 -9.03 8.04 4.07
N VAL A 104 -9.71 7.25 3.24
CA VAL A 104 -9.74 7.50 1.79
C VAL A 104 -10.47 8.81 1.53
N VAL A 105 -9.85 9.71 0.76
CA VAL A 105 -10.49 10.98 0.36
C VAL A 105 -10.87 11.01 -1.11
N ALA A 106 -10.12 10.31 -1.96
CA ALA A 106 -10.45 10.10 -3.36
C ALA A 106 -9.87 8.78 -3.86
N ALA A 107 -10.52 8.16 -4.84
CA ALA A 107 -10.03 6.96 -5.50
C ALA A 107 -10.46 6.97 -6.97
N GLN A 108 -9.63 6.39 -7.83
CA GLN A 108 -9.88 6.27 -9.26
C GLN A 108 -9.25 4.98 -9.78
N VAL A 109 -9.99 4.25 -10.63
CA VAL A 109 -9.43 3.18 -11.46
C VAL A 109 -9.09 3.77 -12.82
N LEU A 110 -7.88 3.50 -13.31
CA LEU A 110 -7.37 3.99 -14.59
C LEU A 110 -6.37 3.01 -15.20
N PRO A 111 -6.17 3.02 -16.53
CA PRO A 111 -5.09 2.26 -17.16
C PRO A 111 -3.72 2.69 -16.65
N LEU A 112 -2.77 1.76 -16.54
CA LEU A 112 -1.37 2.04 -16.16
C LEU A 112 -0.75 3.17 -17.01
N GLY A 113 -0.99 3.15 -18.33
CA GLY A 113 -0.47 4.16 -19.26
C GLY A 113 -1.05 5.55 -19.03
N SER A 114 -2.16 5.67 -18.30
CA SER A 114 -2.80 6.94 -17.94
C SER A 114 -2.30 7.52 -16.61
N VAL A 115 -1.37 6.86 -15.92
CA VAL A 115 -0.75 7.40 -14.69
C VAL A 115 0.08 8.63 -15.03
N ALA A 116 -0.51 9.80 -14.79
CA ALA A 116 0.14 11.10 -14.96
C ALA A 116 0.86 11.57 -13.68
N PRO A 117 1.81 12.53 -13.77
CA PRO A 117 2.57 13.04 -12.63
C PRO A 117 1.74 13.53 -11.43
N TRP A 118 0.55 14.08 -11.68
CA TRP A 118 -0.32 14.58 -10.62
C TRP A 118 -0.80 13.46 -9.66
N HIS A 119 -0.96 12.23 -10.15
CA HIS A 119 -1.28 11.07 -9.30
C HIS A 119 -0.17 10.77 -8.31
N LEU A 120 1.07 11.10 -8.67
CA LEU A 120 2.29 10.76 -7.94
C LEU A 120 2.77 11.89 -7.01
N MET A 121 2.18 13.09 -7.09
CA MET A 121 2.63 14.27 -6.33
C MET A 121 2.76 14.03 -4.83
N THR A 122 1.85 13.23 -4.26
CA THR A 122 1.85 12.87 -2.84
C THR A 122 2.14 11.39 -2.63
N GLU A 123 2.78 10.73 -3.58
CA GLU A 123 3.35 9.40 -3.40
C GLU A 123 4.63 9.51 -2.53
N SER A 124 5.20 8.37 -2.11
CA SER A 124 6.53 8.32 -1.47
C SER A 124 7.52 9.21 -2.23
N PRO A 125 8.35 10.03 -1.56
CA PRO A 125 9.27 10.97 -2.23
C PRO A 125 10.09 10.37 -3.38
N ALA A 126 10.58 9.13 -3.22
CA ALA A 126 11.37 8.44 -4.24
C ALA A 126 10.56 7.97 -5.48
N LEU A 127 9.23 8.08 -5.44
CA LEU A 127 8.29 7.56 -6.42
C LEU A 127 7.36 8.66 -6.97
N ARG A 128 7.71 9.93 -6.79
CA ARG A 128 6.98 11.08 -7.35
C ARG A 128 7.35 11.36 -8.80
N ASP A 129 8.51 10.88 -9.25
CA ASP A 129 8.90 10.86 -10.65
C ASP A 129 8.24 9.66 -11.36
N LEU A 130 7.64 9.90 -12.53
CA LEU A 130 6.91 8.88 -13.28
C LEU A 130 7.80 7.73 -13.72
N SER A 131 9.04 8.01 -14.17
CA SER A 131 9.96 6.97 -14.63
C SER A 131 10.42 6.07 -13.47
N ALA A 132 10.73 6.68 -12.32
CA ALA A 132 11.10 5.98 -11.10
C ALA A 132 9.93 5.14 -10.56
N TRP A 133 8.72 5.71 -10.54
CA TRP A 133 7.50 5.01 -10.14
C TRP A 133 7.25 3.78 -11.02
N ARG A 134 7.28 3.95 -12.35
CA ARG A 134 7.06 2.85 -13.32
C ARG A 134 8.12 1.77 -13.15
N LYS A 135 9.40 2.13 -13.07
CA LYS A 135 10.49 1.17 -12.86
C LYS A 135 10.29 0.35 -11.59
N ALA A 136 9.95 1.00 -10.48
CA ALA A 136 9.74 0.33 -9.20
C ALA A 136 8.53 -0.61 -9.22
N HIS A 137 7.39 -0.15 -9.75
CA HIS A 137 6.14 -0.92 -9.74
C HIS A 137 6.13 -2.04 -10.78
N LEU A 138 6.63 -1.81 -11.99
CA LEU A 138 6.77 -2.89 -12.98
C LEU A 138 7.78 -3.95 -12.52
N GLY A 139 8.86 -3.53 -11.84
CA GLY A 139 9.78 -4.48 -11.19
C GLY A 139 9.11 -5.29 -10.08
N LEU A 140 8.22 -4.68 -9.31
CA LEU A 140 7.42 -5.36 -8.29
C LEU A 140 6.39 -6.33 -8.89
N TRP A 141 5.75 -5.93 -9.99
CA TRP A 141 4.69 -6.70 -10.64
C TRP A 141 5.19 -7.67 -11.71
N LYS A 142 6.52 -7.81 -11.87
CA LYS A 142 7.14 -8.59 -12.95
C LYS A 142 6.53 -9.98 -13.15
N ASP A 143 6.20 -10.67 -12.06
CA ASP A 143 5.67 -12.03 -12.11
C ASP A 143 4.18 -12.02 -12.46
N ALA A 144 3.45 -10.99 -12.01
CA ALA A 144 2.02 -10.81 -12.30
C ALA A 144 1.75 -10.36 -13.74
N ILE A 145 2.72 -9.70 -14.39
CA ILE A 145 2.63 -9.25 -15.78
C ILE A 145 3.40 -10.17 -16.74
N ALA A 146 3.94 -11.29 -16.25
CA ALA A 146 4.68 -12.24 -17.08
C ALA A 146 3.77 -12.80 -18.18
N GLY A 147 4.21 -12.68 -19.43
CA GLY A 147 3.44 -13.14 -20.60
C GLY A 147 2.48 -12.11 -21.20
N MET A 148 2.32 -10.93 -20.58
CA MET A 148 1.60 -9.81 -21.18
C MET A 148 2.49 -9.09 -22.20
N SER A 149 1.89 -8.67 -23.32
CA SER A 149 2.49 -7.74 -24.27
C SER A 149 2.63 -6.33 -23.64
N PRO A 150 3.49 -5.47 -24.19
CA PRO A 150 3.61 -4.08 -23.71
C PRO A 150 2.28 -3.32 -23.73
N ASP A 151 1.45 -3.54 -24.75
CA ASP A 151 0.13 -2.88 -24.86
C ASP A 151 -0.84 -3.36 -23.76
N GLU A 152 -0.87 -4.65 -23.47
CA GLU A 152 -1.66 -5.19 -22.36
C GLU A 152 -1.21 -4.63 -21.01
N VAL A 153 0.11 -4.45 -20.80
CA VAL A 153 0.65 -3.83 -19.59
C VAL A 153 0.21 -2.37 -19.46
N GLU A 154 0.19 -1.60 -20.55
CA GLU A 154 -0.29 -0.21 -20.50
C GLU A 154 -1.80 -0.09 -20.23
N HIS A 155 -2.59 -1.06 -20.69
CA HIS A 155 -4.03 -1.11 -20.47
C HIS A 155 -4.43 -1.76 -19.14
N MET A 156 -3.49 -2.38 -18.42
CA MET A 156 -3.74 -2.99 -17.11
C MET A 156 -4.33 -1.95 -16.13
N PRO A 157 -5.47 -2.25 -15.48
CA PRO A 157 -6.09 -1.32 -14.53
C PRO A 157 -5.27 -1.21 -13.24
N VAL A 158 -5.01 0.04 -12.84
CA VAL A 158 -4.44 0.40 -11.54
C VAL A 158 -5.44 1.24 -10.76
N VAL A 159 -5.35 1.17 -9.43
CA VAL A 159 -6.21 1.91 -8.51
C VAL A 159 -5.36 2.98 -7.85
N TRP A 160 -5.60 4.24 -8.21
CA TRP A 160 -5.06 5.38 -7.49
C TRP A 160 -5.93 5.70 -6.28
N THR A 161 -5.32 5.96 -5.13
CA THR A 161 -6.01 6.32 -3.90
C THR A 161 -5.31 7.49 -3.23
N ARG A 162 -6.04 8.57 -3.00
CA ARG A 162 -5.63 9.67 -2.11
C ARG A 162 -6.22 9.43 -0.73
N PHE A 163 -5.42 9.62 0.30
CA PHE A 163 -5.82 9.38 1.69
C PHE A 163 -5.28 10.42 2.66
N GLU A 164 -5.95 10.57 3.80
CA GLU A 164 -5.52 11.43 4.89
C GLU A 164 -5.26 10.59 6.15
N PRO A 165 -4.11 10.74 6.84
CA PRO A 165 -3.84 10.03 8.09
C PRO A 165 -4.87 10.38 9.16
N VAL A 166 -5.32 9.37 9.91
CA VAL A 166 -6.26 9.52 11.02
C VAL A 166 -5.54 9.34 12.35
N TYR A 167 -4.72 8.30 12.45
CA TYR A 167 -3.96 7.99 13.66
C TYR A 167 -2.75 7.10 13.35
N PRO A 168 -1.56 7.32 13.94
CA PRO A 168 -1.17 8.49 14.75
C PRO A 168 -1.33 9.82 13.99
N ALA A 169 -1.30 10.93 14.73
CA ALA A 169 -1.33 12.25 14.11
C ALA A 169 -0.10 12.43 13.19
N ALA A 170 -0.35 12.83 11.95
CA ALA A 170 0.70 13.15 11.00
C ALA A 170 1.02 14.65 11.03
N SER A 171 2.23 15.00 10.62
CA SER A 171 2.59 16.39 10.31
C SER A 171 1.69 16.92 9.18
N PRO A 172 1.48 18.24 9.09
CA PRO A 172 0.82 18.85 7.93
C PRO A 172 1.48 18.44 6.61
N PRO A 173 0.75 18.46 5.48
CA PRO A 173 1.34 18.21 4.16
C PRO A 173 2.54 19.15 3.90
N ARG A 174 3.61 18.61 3.32
CA ARG A 174 4.78 19.37 2.86
C ARG A 174 4.69 19.68 1.38
#